data_AF-A0A4P6PBU8-F1
#
_entry.id   AF-A0A4P6PBU8-F1
#
_cell.length_a   1.000
_cell.length_b   1.000
_cell.length_c   1.000
_cell.angle_alpha   90.00
_cell.angle_beta   90.00
_cell.angle_gamma   90.00
#
_symmetry.space_group_name_H-M   'P 1'
#
loop_
_entity.id
_entity.type
_entity.pdbx_description
1 polymer ?
#
loop_
_entity_poly.entity_id
_entity_poly.type
_entity_poly.pdbx_seq_one_letter_code
_entity_poly.pdbx_strand_id
1 'polypeptide(L)' 'MITLTKVSYVHEADFLRMRLEEAGIECFIPDENLAAIYPLYSGAIGGIRIQVHEKDLERARQLL' A
#
# COMPACT_ATOMS: atom_id res chain seq x y z
N MET A 1 -4.80 6.83 -9.76
CA MET A 1 -4.11 6.00 -8.76
C MET A 1 -3.39 4.89 -9.49
N ILE A 2 -2.09 4.71 -9.25
CA ILE A 2 -1.26 3.66 -9.84
C ILE A 2 -0.63 2.82 -8.72
N THR A 3 -0.41 1.53 -8.95
CA THR A 3 0.17 0.63 -7.94
C THR A 3 1.67 0.86 -7.80
N LEU A 4 2.11 1.21 -6.59
CA LEU A 4 3.51 1.40 -6.22
C LEU A 4 4.19 0.07 -5.91
N THR A 5 3.58 -0.71 -5.01
CA THR A 5 4.06 -2.01 -4.57
C THR A 5 2.92 -2.86 -4.01
N LYS A 6 3.21 -4.13 -3.71
CA LYS A 6 2.30 -5.05 -3.04
C LYS A 6 3.00 -5.65 -1.83
N VAL A 7 2.27 -5.78 -0.73
CA VAL A 7 2.77 -6.39 0.51
C VAL A 7 1.90 -7.57 0.90
N SER A 8 2.45 -8.47 1.72
CA SER A 8 1.76 -9.70 2.11
C SER A 8 0.94 -9.53 3.39
N TYR A 9 1.29 -8.54 4.22
CA TYR A 9 0.64 -8.32 5.50
C TYR A 9 0.13 -6.88 5.67
N VAL A 10 -0.98 -6.74 6.40
CA VAL A 10 -1.63 -5.44 6.66
C VAL A 10 -0.70 -4.49 7.40
N HIS A 11 0.07 -4.99 8.37
CA HIS A 11 1.01 -4.17 9.14
C HIS A 11 2.13 -3.56 8.28
N GLU A 12 2.57 -4.25 7.22
CA GLU A 12 3.53 -3.68 6.26
C GLU A 12 2.90 -2.54 5.45
N ALA A 13 1.62 -2.70 5.08
CA ALA A 13 0.87 -1.69 4.35
C ALA A 13 0.67 -0.43 5.21
N ASP A 14 0.32 -0.61 6.48
CA ASP A 14 0.23 0.46 7.48
C ASP A 14 1.55 1.22 7.65
N PHE A 15 2.65 0.48 7.78
CA PHE A 15 3.98 1.08 7.91
C PHE A 15 4.35 1.92 6.68
N LEU A 16 4.09 1.41 5.48
CA LEU A 16 4.32 2.13 4.24
C LEU A 16 3.43 3.35 4.10
N ARG A 17 2.16 3.25 4.49
CA ARG A 17 1.25 4.39 4.54
C ARG A 17 1.81 5.49 5.43
N MET A 18 2.23 5.17 6.66
CA MET A 18 2.83 6.15 7.57
C MET A 18 4.04 6.84 6.95
N ARG A 19 4.95 6.08 6.32
CA ARG A 19 6.13 6.64 5.64
C ARG A 19 5.77 7.58 4.50
N LEU A 20 4.76 7.23 3.71
CA LEU A 20 4.28 8.05 2.59
C LEU A 20 3.58 9.31 3.09
N GLU A 21 2.74 9.19 4.12
CA GLU A 21 2.05 10.33 4.74
C GLU A 21 3.04 11.31 5.40
N GLU A 22 4.08 10.82 6.09
CA GLU A 22 5.17 11.65 6.62
C GLU A 22 5.89 12.45 5.50
N ALA A 23 6.00 11.85 4.31
CA ALA A 23 6.58 12.52 3.13
C ALA A 23 5.59 13.44 2.40
N GLY A 24 4.35 13.55 2.87
CA GLY A 24 3.27 14.32 2.25
C GLY A 24 2.71 13.67 0.98
N ILE A 25 2.82 12.35 0.84
CA ILE A 25 2.34 11.58 -0.29
C ILE A 25 1.05 10.86 0.11
N GLU A 26 -0.05 11.21 -0.54
CA GLU A 26 -1.31 10.49 -0.37
C GLU A 26 -1.24 9.10 -1.01
N CYS A 27 -1.67 8.08 -0.25
CA CYS A 27 -1.73 6.70 -0.72
C CYS A 27 -3.11 6.09 -0.48
N PHE A 28 -3.44 5.05 -1.25
CA PHE A 28 -4.71 4.36 -1.20
C PHE A 28 -4.49 2.84 -1.23
N ILE A 29 -5.09 2.14 -0.27
CA ILE A 29 -4.94 0.70 -0.09
C ILE A 29 -6.32 0.06 -0.31
N PRO A 30 -6.68 -0.32 -1.55
CA PRO A 30 -8.02 -0.84 -1.87
C PRO A 30 -8.33 -2.16 -1.15
N ASP A 31 -7.30 -2.94 -0.87
CA ASP A 31 -7.43 -4.29 -0.30
C ASP A 31 -7.37 -4.29 1.24
N GLU A 32 -7.21 -3.12 1.89
CA GLU A 32 -7.01 -2.97 3.34
C GLU A 32 -8.16 -3.63 4.13
N ASN A 33 -9.40 -3.31 3.75
CA ASN A 33 -10.58 -3.76 4.47
C ASN A 33 -10.79 -5.28 4.34
N LEU A 34 -10.51 -5.84 3.16
CA LEU A 34 -10.57 -7.29 2.92
C LEU A 34 -9.45 -8.03 3.64
N ALA A 35 -8.23 -7.50 3.63
CA ALA A 35 -7.09 -8.10 4.30
C ALA A 35 -7.17 -8.01 5.84
N ALA A 36 -7.81 -6.96 6.38
CA ALA A 36 -8.07 -6.81 7.81
C ALA A 36 -9.09 -7.84 8.33
N ILE A 37 -10.15 -8.12 7.55
CA ILE A 37 -11.20 -9.08 7.93
C ILE A 37 -10.75 -10.53 7.67
N TYR A 38 -9.96 -10.76 6.62
CA TYR A 38 -9.50 -12.09 6.23
C TYR A 38 -7.97 -12.15 6.09
N PRO A 39 -7.22 -12.29 7.19
CA PRO A 39 -5.75 -12.30 7.17
C PRO A 39 -5.15 -13.45 6.32
N LEU A 40 -5.83 -14.60 6.25
CA LEU A 40 -5.42 -15.73 5.40
C LEU A 40 -5.63 -15.48 3.89
N TYR A 41 -6.41 -14.46 3.51
CA TYR A 41 -6.74 -14.21 2.11
C TYR A 41 -5.66 -13.43 1.37
N SER A 42 -4.72 -12.76 2.04
CA SER A 42 -3.69 -11.94 1.37
C SER A 42 -2.88 -12.71 0.31
N GLY A 43 -2.61 -14.00 0.57
CA GLY A 43 -1.95 -14.90 -0.38
C GLY A 43 -2.83 -15.31 -1.59
N ALA A 44 -4.15 -15.32 -1.45
CA ALA A 44 -5.09 -15.72 -2.51
C ALA A 44 -5.46 -14.57 -3.46
N ILE A 45 -5.38 -13.31 -3.00
CA ILE A 45 -5.67 -12.10 -3.79
C ILE A 45 -4.41 -11.49 -4.45
N GLY A 46 -3.24 -12.10 -4.22
CA GLY A 46 -1.97 -11.65 -4.81
C GLY A 46 -1.34 -10.44 -4.11
N GLY A 47 -1.59 -10.30 -2.80
CA GLY A 47 -1.05 -9.25 -1.93
C GLY A 47 -1.95 -8.01 -1.80
N ILE A 48 -1.66 -7.20 -0.78
CA ILE A 48 -2.30 -5.92 -0.50
C ILE A 48 -1.64 -4.86 -1.37
N ARG A 49 -2.40 -4.22 -2.26
CA ARG A 49 -1.86 -3.19 -3.15
C ARG A 49 -1.76 -1.85 -2.42
N ILE A 50 -0.63 -1.19 -2.60
CA ILE A 50 -0.43 0.19 -2.17
C ILE A 50 -0.40 1.03 -3.43
N GLN A 51 -1.35 1.95 -3.55
CA GLN A 51 -1.48 2.83 -4.71
C GLN A 51 -1.19 4.27 -4.32
N VAL A 52 -0.59 5.02 -5.23
CA VAL A 52 -0.32 6.45 -5.06
C VAL A 52 -0.85 7.21 -6.28
N HIS A 53 -0.88 8.53 -6.20
CA HIS A 53 -1.15 9.34 -7.38
C HIS A 53 0.02 9.21 -8.37
N GLU A 54 -0.26 9.23 -9.68
CA GLU A 54 0.78 9.03 -10.71
C GLU A 54 1.91 10.06 -10.60
N LYS A 55 1.55 11.32 -10.34
CA LYS A 55 2.47 12.43 -10.05
C LYS A 55 3.46 12.16 -8.90
N ASP A 56 3.09 11.31 -7.95
CA ASP A 56 3.87 11.02 -6.75
C ASP A 56 4.58 9.66 -6.84
N LEU A 57 4.36 8.89 -7.92
CA LEU A 57 4.90 7.53 -8.07
C LEU A 57 6.42 7.50 -7.95
N GLU A 58 7.13 8.38 -8.67
CA GLU A 58 8.60 8.41 -8.63
C GLU A 58 9.11 8.79 -7.24
N ARG A 59 8.47 9.78 -6.61
CA ARG A 59 8.84 10.24 -5.26
C ARG A 59 8.59 9.15 -4.20
N ALA A 60 7.46 8.46 -4.30
CA ALA A 60 7.12 7.33 -3.43
C ALA A 60 8.10 6.16 -3.63
N ARG A 61 8.57 5.94 -4.85
CA ARG A 61 9.54 4.88 -5.17
C ARG A 61 10.96 5.18 -4.69
N GLN A 62 11.31 6.44 -4.45
CA GLN A 62 12.57 6.82 -3.80
C GLN A 62 12.57 6.66 -2.28
N LEU A 63 11.39 6.52 -1.66
CA LEU A 63 11.24 6.35 -0.21
C LEU A 63 11.22 4.88 0.24
N LEU A 64 11.05 3.96 -0.70
CA LEU A 64 11.06 2.51 -0.55
C LEU A 64 12.49 1.96 -0.62
#